data_AF-A0A1J5CHE2-F1
#
_entry.id   AF-A0A1J5CHE2-F1
#
_cell.length_a   1.000
_cell.length_b   1.000
_cell.length_c   1.000
_cell.angle_alpha   90.00
_cell.angle_beta   90.00
_cell.angle_gamma   90.00
#
_symmetry.space_group_name_H-M   'P 1'
#
loop_
_entity.id
_entity.type
_entity.pdbx_description
1 polymer ?
#
loop_
_entity_poly.entity_id
_entity_poly.type
_entity_poly.pdbx_seq_one_letter_code
_entity_poly.pdbx_strand_id
1 'polypeptide(L)' 'MTYSLHSGAEHDIANALDFYKEQAGLVVAERFLEEFERVAKLLVEYPDLGTKHGSSKVAFFQPA' A
#
# COMPACT_ATOMS: atom_id res chain seq x y z
N MET A 1 -13.19 -5.31 5.60
CA MET A 1 -13.46 -4.62 4.32
C MET A 1 -12.25 -4.85 3.44
N THR A 2 -12.45 -5.48 2.28
CA THR A 2 -11.39 -5.77 1.32
C THR A 2 -11.16 -4.55 0.44
N TYR A 3 -9.91 -4.21 0.21
CA TYR A 3 -9.52 -3.20 -0.75
C TYR A 3 -8.93 -3.85 -1.99
N SER A 4 -9.00 -3.15 -3.11
CA SER A 4 -8.26 -3.51 -4.32
C SER A 4 -7.10 -2.54 -4.51
N LEU A 5 -6.05 -3.03 -5.15
CA LEU A 5 -4.96 -2.19 -5.61
C LEU A 5 -5.09 -2.02 -7.11
N HIS A 6 -4.74 -0.83 -7.58
CA HIS A 6 -4.50 -0.64 -8.99
C HIS A 6 -3.26 -1.45 -9.39
N SER A 7 -3.25 -2.05 -10.59
CA SER A 7 -2.13 -2.90 -11.04
C SER A 7 -0.76 -2.20 -10.99
N GLY A 8 -0.73 -0.89 -11.24
CA GLY A 8 0.49 -0.08 -11.06
C GLY A 8 0.97 -0.04 -9.60
N ALA A 9 0.06 0.03 -8.63
CA ALA A 9 0.40 -0.01 -7.22
C ALA A 9 0.87 -1.40 -6.77
N GLU A 10 0.28 -2.47 -7.30
CA GLU A 10 0.78 -3.83 -7.07
C GLU A 10 2.22 -3.98 -7.56
N HIS A 11 2.53 -3.44 -8.74
CA HIS A 11 3.88 -3.43 -9.28
C HIS A 11 4.85 -2.60 -8.41
N ASP A 12 4.43 -1.42 -7.95
CA ASP A 12 5.24 -0.57 -7.07
C ASP A 12 5.59 -1.27 -5.74
N ILE A 13 4.63 -1.99 -5.14
CA ILE A 13 4.85 -2.76 -3.91
C ILE A 13 5.81 -3.92 -4.17
N ALA A 14 5.66 -4.65 -5.27
CA ALA A 14 6.57 -5.73 -5.65
C ALA A 14 8.00 -5.23 -5.82
N ASN A 15 8.18 -4.12 -6.55
CA ASN A 15 9.48 -3.49 -6.75
C ASN A 15 10.11 -3.03 -5.42
N ALA A 16 9.32 -2.43 -4.53
CA ALA A 16 9.79 -2.01 -3.21
C ALA A 16 10.19 -3.21 -2.33
N LEU A 17 9.43 -4.30 -2.38
CA LEU A 17 9.74 -5.53 -1.67
C LEU A 17 11.10 -6.11 -2.13
N ASP A 18 11.31 -6.21 -3.43
CA ASP A 18 12.58 -6.73 -3.98
C ASP A 18 13.75 -5.80 -3.63
N PHE A 19 13.56 -4.49 -3.72
CA PHE A 19 14.55 -3.51 -3.27
C PHE A 19 14.93 -3.71 -1.79
N TYR A 20 13.94 -3.82 -0.89
CA TYR A 20 14.25 -4.01 0.53
C TYR A 20 14.89 -5.37 0.83
N LYS A 21 14.50 -6.43 0.12
CA LYS A 21 15.18 -7.72 0.24
C LYS A 21 16.66 -7.61 -0.12
N GLU A 22 16.97 -6.93 -1.22
CA GLU A 22 18.35 -6.76 -1.71
C GLU A 22 19.18 -5.83 -0.83
N GLN A 23 18.62 -4.70 -0.41
CA GLN A 23 19.37 -3.63 0.25
C GLN A 23 19.39 -3.73 1.78
N ALA A 24 18.35 -4.32 2.38
CA ALA A 24 18.14 -4.31 3.82
C ALA A 24 17.81 -5.69 4.42
N GLY A 25 17.69 -6.72 3.58
CA GLY A 25 17.39 -8.09 3.97
C GLY A 25 15.90 -8.37 4.18
N LEU A 26 15.59 -9.66 4.33
CA LEU A 26 14.23 -10.17 4.35
C LEU A 26 13.36 -9.55 5.48
N VAL A 27 13.93 -9.38 6.67
CA VAL A 27 13.18 -8.84 7.83
C VAL A 27 12.63 -7.44 7.58
N VAL A 28 13.41 -6.57 6.92
CA VAL A 28 12.95 -5.21 6.59
C VAL A 28 11.89 -5.26 5.48
N ALA A 29 12.08 -6.14 4.51
CA ALA A 29 11.15 -6.32 3.40
C ALA A 29 9.77 -6.83 3.86
N GLU A 30 9.74 -7.76 4.82
CA GLU A 30 8.49 -8.24 5.44
C GLU A 30 7.80 -7.14 6.24
N ARG A 31 8.56 -6.39 7.08
CA ARG A 31 8.01 -5.27 7.84
C ARG A 31 7.42 -4.17 6.96
N PHE A 32 7.98 -3.96 5.77
CA PHE A 32 7.41 -3.04 4.78
C PHE A 32 6.00 -3.48 4.35
N LEU A 33 5.80 -4.77 4.04
CA LEU A 33 4.48 -5.29 3.66
C LEU A 33 3.48 -5.23 4.81
N GLU A 34 3.92 -5.56 6.03
CA GLU A 34 3.09 -5.46 7.23
C GLU A 34 2.59 -4.03 7.45
N GLU A 35 3.50 -3.04 7.31
CA GLU A 35 3.16 -1.64 7.49
C GLU A 35 2.26 -1.12 6.36
N PHE A 36 2.52 -1.52 5.12
CA PHE A 36 1.64 -1.21 3.99
C PHE A 36 0.21 -1.70 4.26
N GLU A 37 0.05 -2.96 4.66
CA GLU A 37 -1.25 -3.56 4.97
C GLU A 37 -1.93 -2.87 6.16
N ARG A 38 -1.17 -2.48 7.19
CA ARG A 38 -1.67 -1.75 8.35
C ARG A 38 -2.23 -0.39 7.94
N VAL A 39 -1.51 0.36 7.11
CA VAL A 39 -1.93 1.67 6.62
C VAL A 39 -3.12 1.54 5.66
N ALA A 40 -3.13 0.54 4.78
CA ALA A 40 -4.24 0.29 3.86
C ALA A 40 -5.55 0.03 4.63
N LYS A 41 -5.50 -0.81 5.67
CA LYS A 41 -6.65 -1.03 6.57
C LYS A 41 -7.11 0.25 7.25
N LEU A 42 -6.16 1.06 7.74
CA LEU A 42 -6.48 2.31 8.42
C LEU A 42 -7.16 3.31 7.47
N LEU A 43 -6.73 3.38 6.21
CA LEU A 43 -7.35 4.24 5.19
C LEU A 43 -8.74 3.75 4.75
N VAL A 44 -8.98 2.45 4.74
CA VAL A 44 -10.33 1.89 4.51
C VAL A 44 -11.27 2.26 5.64
N GLU A 45 -10.80 2.14 6.88
CA GLU A 45 -11.60 2.39 8.08
C GLU A 45 -11.82 3.89 8.31
N TYR A 46 -10.80 4.72 8.02
CA TYR A 46 -10.81 6.17 8.20
C TYR A 46 -10.33 6.90 6.93
N PRO A 47 -11.17 7.02 5.89
CA PRO A 47 -10.79 7.61 4.61
C PRO A 47 -10.29 9.07 4.70
N ASP A 48 -10.70 9.80 5.74
CA ASP A 48 -10.34 11.20 5.97
C ASP A 48 -8.89 11.38 6.45
N LEU A 49 -8.18 10.29 6.81
CA LEU A 49 -6.74 10.34 7.11
C LEU A 49 -5.88 10.56 5.86
N GLY A 50 -6.41 10.29 4.67
CA GLY A 50 -5.71 10.49 3.41
C GLY A 50 -5.74 11.95 2.96
N THR A 51 -4.60 12.47 2.49
CA THR A 51 -4.57 13.77 1.79
C THR A 51 -5.00 13.59 0.33
N LYS A 52 -6.07 14.25 -0.08
CA LYS A 52 -6.50 14.27 -1.49
C LYS A 52 -5.45 15.04 -2.31
N HIS A 53 -4.85 14.38 -3.31
CA HIS A 53 -3.92 15.03 -4.24
C HIS A 53 -4.40 14.83 -5.69
N GLY A 54 -4.87 15.91 -6.33
CA GLY A 54 -5.39 15.89 -7.71
C GLY A 54 -6.78 15.22 -7.88
N SER A 55 -7.21 15.05 -9.13
CA SER A 55 -8.44 14.31 -9.51
C SER A 55 -8.28 12.79 -9.47
N SER A 56 -7.07 12.30 -9.27
CA SER A 56 -6.81 10.90 -8.99
C SER A 56 -7.08 10.65 -7.52
N LYS A 57 -8.21 10.02 -7.23
CA LYS A 57 -8.45 9.44 -5.92
C LYS A 57 -7.26 8.53 -5.60
N VAL A 58 -6.59 8.85 -4.49
CA VAL A 58 -6.09 7.93 -3.45
C VAL A 58 -6.32 6.49 -3.87
N ALA A 59 -5.25 5.69 -3.99
CA ALA A 59 -5.24 4.26 -4.31
C ALA A 59 -6.64 3.66 -4.30
N PHE A 60 -7.17 3.22 -5.44
CA PHE A 60 -8.58 2.84 -5.60
C PHE A 60 -9.00 1.75 -4.59
N PHE A 61 -9.33 2.17 -3.37
CA PHE A 61 -10.02 1.42 -2.36
C PHE A 61 -11.47 1.31 -2.83
N GLN A 62 -11.73 0.47 -3.83
CA GLN A 62 -13.09 0.09 -4.17
C GLN A 62 -13.57 -0.90 -3.11
N PRO A 63 -14.62 -0.58 -2.34
CA PRO A 63 -15.29 -1.62 -1.55
C PRO A 63 -15.86 -2.65 -2.53
N ALA A 64 -15.66 -3.93 -2.19
CA ALA A 64 -16.33 -5.05 -2.85
C ALA A 64 -17.86 -4.95 -2.75
#